data_AF-A0A1Y1RD59-F1
#
_entry.id   AF-A0A1Y1RD59-F1
#
_cell.length_a   1.000
_cell.length_b   1.000
_cell.length_c   1.000
_cell.angle_alpha   90.00
_cell.angle_beta   90.00
_cell.angle_gamma   90.00
#
_symmetry.space_group_name_H-M   'P 1'
#
loop_
_entity.id
_entity.type
_entity.pdbx_description
1 polymer ?
#
loop_
_entity_poly.entity_id
_entity_poly.type
_entity_poly.pdbx_seq_one_letter_code
_entity_poly.pdbx_strand_id
1 'polypeptide(L)'
;MALIHQGTRDTLQAIDIADINDNDTAIIYFQSRSRTFTFDNASTEAEKIVRPGPFYLRPHDYSTAGVWVETIGNDYDVFNAGQLIGSKLTSSNWGLSLGSEFDLDAGTIKLGGSAIPEFSVTAAGILTATGATIAGTITATAGAIGGWEIGADTLEASSGEVGLSSAVTGWDDIRIWAGHATPSSAPFKVTESGALTASSGAIGGFTLGATTLTATDLILDSGNQRIKLGSGNDLIALDADDATYRLTIGHATYASAPFRVTKAGVLTAIGATISGSLTSGALTATGGTIGGFTINSTAGLYAGSGATRVQMKPGVGIWTGATAQTDAKNYLDVDGSGWLADGNISWTAAGLLTQTLADGGSITLDAGADITLEGDDAIGDKGIIQFGDDVRMGAIDSTPFFDYYVRRRPGFYECILIRCWHCCDY
;
A
#
# COMPACT_ATOMS: atom_id res chain seq x y z
N MET A 1 -43.41 103.52 13.84
CA MET A 1 -43.63 102.18 14.42
C MET A 1 -44.40 102.34 15.72
N ALA A 2 -45.73 102.29 15.64
CA ALA A 2 -46.56 102.02 16.79
C ALA A 2 -46.83 100.49 16.85
N LEU A 3 -46.86 99.92 18.07
CA LEU A 3 -47.38 98.56 18.26
C LEU A 3 -48.90 98.68 18.27
N ILE A 4 -49.53 98.21 17.18
CA ILE A 4 -50.98 98.36 17.00
C ILE A 4 -51.79 97.25 17.67
N HIS A 5 -51.19 96.08 17.94
CA HIS A 5 -51.83 95.02 18.72
C HIS A 5 -50.86 93.96 19.26
N GLN A 6 -51.20 93.39 20.42
CA GLN A 6 -50.51 92.28 21.07
C GLN A 6 -51.51 91.16 21.44
N GLY A 7 -51.63 90.15 20.58
CA GLY A 7 -52.58 89.04 20.78
C GLY A 7 -51.92 87.80 21.40
N THR A 8 -52.64 87.10 22.28
CA THR A 8 -52.29 85.73 22.71
C THR A 8 -53.03 84.70 21.84
N ARG A 9 -52.66 83.41 21.93
CA ARG A 9 -53.20 82.32 21.09
C ARG A 9 -54.75 82.29 20.99
N ASP A 10 -55.44 82.79 22.02
CA ASP A 10 -56.90 82.65 22.15
C ASP A 10 -57.67 84.01 22.11
N THR A 11 -56.98 85.14 21.87
CA THR A 11 -57.62 86.47 21.73
C THR A 11 -57.01 87.24 20.56
N LEU A 12 -57.48 86.94 19.36
CA LEU A 12 -57.23 87.78 18.18
C LEU A 12 -58.47 88.65 17.97
N GLN A 13 -58.37 89.92 18.37
CA GLN A 13 -59.40 90.90 18.07
C GLN A 13 -59.14 91.47 16.67
N ALA A 14 -60.17 91.57 15.82
CA ALA A 14 -60.04 92.23 14.53
C ALA A 14 -59.67 93.70 14.76
N ILE A 15 -58.61 94.15 14.09
CA ILE A 15 -58.21 95.56 14.01
C ILE A 15 -58.80 96.08 12.70
N ASP A 16 -59.46 97.24 12.73
CA ASP A 16 -59.98 97.85 11.51
C ASP A 16 -58.81 98.26 10.60
N ILE A 17 -58.94 98.05 9.29
CA ILE A 17 -57.90 98.39 8.31
C ILE A 17 -57.61 99.90 8.34
N ALA A 18 -58.61 100.72 8.68
CA ALA A 18 -58.45 102.17 8.81
C ALA A 18 -57.45 102.58 9.93
N ASP A 19 -57.21 101.71 10.90
CA ASP A 19 -56.31 101.95 12.04
C ASP A 19 -54.88 101.43 11.81
N ILE A 20 -54.59 100.85 10.63
CA ILE A 20 -53.29 100.26 10.29
C ILE A 20 -52.55 101.19 9.31
N ASN A 21 -51.44 101.78 9.76
CA ASN A 21 -50.59 102.62 8.91
C ASN A 21 -49.36 101.86 8.39
N ASP A 22 -48.72 102.44 7.37
CA ASP A 22 -47.44 101.96 6.85
C ASP A 22 -46.35 102.00 7.94
N ASN A 23 -45.61 100.91 8.07
CA ASN A 23 -44.63 100.61 9.13
C ASN A 23 -45.19 100.40 10.54
N ASP A 24 -46.49 100.17 10.71
CA ASP A 24 -47.01 99.66 11.97
C ASP A 24 -46.61 98.19 12.17
N THR A 25 -46.56 97.75 13.42
CA THR A 25 -46.12 96.38 13.74
C THR A 25 -47.19 95.61 14.50
N ALA A 26 -47.39 94.35 14.11
CA ALA A 26 -48.17 93.38 14.85
C ALA A 26 -47.25 92.29 15.37
N ILE A 27 -47.39 91.94 16.65
CA ILE A 27 -46.64 90.83 17.25
C ILE A 27 -47.61 89.70 17.56
N ILE A 28 -47.38 88.55 16.94
CA ILE A 28 -48.14 87.33 17.21
C ILE A 28 -47.31 86.45 18.14
N TYR A 29 -47.89 86.09 19.28
CA TYR A 29 -47.27 85.22 20.26
C TYR A 29 -47.72 83.77 20.06
N PHE A 30 -46.79 82.90 19.69
CA PHE A 30 -46.96 81.45 19.61
C PHE A 30 -46.36 80.80 20.85
N GLN A 31 -47.15 80.57 21.90
CA GLN A 31 -46.73 79.90 23.14
C GLN A 31 -45.33 80.29 23.68
N SER A 32 -44.24 79.68 23.21
CA SER A 32 -42.85 79.93 23.59
C SER A 32 -42.03 80.84 22.67
N ARG A 33 -42.61 81.39 21.59
CA ARG A 33 -41.93 82.27 20.62
C ARG A 33 -42.86 83.40 20.17
N SER A 34 -42.32 84.57 19.87
CA SER A 34 -43.05 85.65 19.21
C SER A 34 -42.53 85.88 17.78
N ARG A 35 -43.41 86.36 16.91
CA ARG A 35 -43.08 86.84 15.57
C ARG A 35 -43.61 88.25 15.41
N THR A 36 -42.73 89.16 14.99
CA THR A 36 -43.08 90.54 14.67
C THR A 36 -43.28 90.66 13.17
N PHE A 37 -44.43 91.19 12.79
CA PHE A 37 -44.79 91.55 11.43
C PHE A 37 -44.81 93.06 11.32
N THR A 38 -44.34 93.61 10.19
CA THR A 38 -44.44 95.04 9.89
C THR A 38 -45.39 95.21 8.70
N PHE A 39 -46.35 96.12 8.79
CA PHE A 39 -47.21 96.44 7.67
C PHE A 39 -46.45 97.34 6.70
N ASP A 40 -46.41 96.96 5.42
CA ASP A 40 -45.75 97.73 4.37
C ASP A 40 -46.74 97.89 3.21
N ASN A 41 -47.30 99.08 3.08
CA ASN A 41 -48.30 99.42 2.07
C ASN A 41 -47.67 99.83 0.73
N ALA A 42 -46.34 99.94 0.66
CA ALA A 42 -45.59 100.41 -0.51
C ALA A 42 -44.91 99.26 -1.29
N SER A 43 -44.75 98.08 -0.70
CA SER A 43 -44.10 96.94 -1.34
C SER A 43 -44.93 96.31 -2.47
N THR A 44 -44.30 96.07 -3.63
CA THR A 44 -44.86 95.26 -4.73
C THR A 44 -44.41 93.80 -4.57
N GLU A 45 -45.25 92.84 -5.01
CA GLU A 45 -45.33 91.43 -4.53
C GLU A 45 -44.04 90.59 -4.45
N ALA A 46 -42.91 91.02 -5.00
CA ALA A 46 -41.82 90.12 -5.36
C ALA A 46 -40.42 90.45 -4.81
N GLU A 47 -40.17 91.60 -4.18
CA GLU A 47 -38.76 92.05 -3.99
C GLU A 47 -38.10 91.82 -2.62
N LYS A 48 -38.76 91.21 -1.61
CA LYS A 48 -38.09 90.97 -0.31
C LYS A 48 -38.39 89.60 0.32
N ILE A 49 -37.86 88.54 -0.29
CA ILE A 49 -37.67 87.25 0.39
C ILE A 49 -36.19 86.85 0.32
N VAL A 50 -35.32 87.56 1.03
CA VAL A 50 -33.95 87.10 1.31
C VAL A 50 -33.53 87.41 2.77
N ARG A 51 -33.93 86.53 3.71
CA ARG A 51 -33.44 86.32 5.11
C ARG A 51 -33.26 87.54 6.07
N PRO A 52 -33.08 87.25 7.37
CA PRO A 52 -34.14 87.28 8.37
C PRO A 52 -34.58 88.73 8.66
N GLY A 53 -35.40 89.30 7.79
CA GLY A 53 -36.13 90.56 8.05
C GLY A 53 -37.54 90.26 8.58
N PRO A 54 -38.22 91.23 9.21
CA PRO A 54 -39.59 91.07 9.69
C PRO A 54 -40.50 90.62 8.53
N PHE A 55 -41.39 89.69 8.81
CA PHE A 55 -42.39 89.23 7.83
C PHE A 55 -43.34 90.42 7.55
N TYR A 56 -43.59 90.75 6.29
CA TYR A 56 -44.45 91.88 5.93
C TYR A 56 -45.87 91.40 5.59
N LEU A 57 -46.88 92.16 6.01
CA LEU A 57 -48.29 91.93 5.71
C LEU A 57 -48.83 93.15 4.95
N ARG A 58 -49.58 92.93 3.85
CA ARG A 58 -50.30 93.98 3.12
C ARG A 58 -51.77 93.96 3.51
N PRO A 59 -52.28 95.01 4.20
CA PRO A 59 -53.68 95.04 4.64
C PRO A 59 -54.68 95.01 3.49
N HIS A 60 -54.29 95.50 2.30
CA HIS A 60 -55.15 95.65 1.13
C HIS A 60 -55.31 94.39 0.26
N ASP A 61 -54.51 93.35 0.48
CA ASP A 61 -54.62 92.07 -0.24
C ASP A 61 -55.83 91.24 0.24
N TYR A 62 -56.54 91.69 1.28
CA TYR A 62 -57.68 91.00 1.88
C TYR A 62 -58.94 91.86 1.81
N SER A 63 -59.95 91.38 1.08
CA SER A 63 -61.18 92.14 0.76
C SER A 63 -62.21 92.23 1.90
N THR A 64 -61.92 91.65 3.07
CA THR A 64 -62.72 91.75 4.30
C THR A 64 -61.81 91.72 5.54
N ALA A 65 -62.18 92.46 6.59
CA ALA A 65 -61.34 92.75 7.75
C ALA A 65 -60.79 91.49 8.45
N GLY A 66 -59.45 91.41 8.57
CA GLY A 66 -58.75 90.44 9.42
C GLY A 66 -57.60 89.69 8.72
N VAL A 67 -56.46 89.57 9.41
CA VAL A 67 -55.35 88.68 9.02
C VAL A 67 -55.75 87.25 9.40
N TRP A 68 -56.14 86.44 8.41
CA TRP A 68 -56.42 85.03 8.64
C TRP A 68 -55.12 84.24 8.58
N VAL A 69 -54.69 83.67 9.71
CA VAL A 69 -53.70 82.60 9.71
C VAL A 69 -54.47 81.33 9.33
N GLU A 70 -54.26 80.85 8.11
CA GLU A 70 -54.73 79.54 7.68
C GLU A 70 -54.31 78.49 8.73
N THR A 71 -55.25 77.64 9.15
CA THR A 71 -54.92 76.46 9.97
C THR A 71 -53.83 75.73 9.21
N ILE A 72 -52.63 75.59 9.77
CA ILE A 72 -51.55 74.81 9.16
C ILE A 72 -52.02 73.35 9.13
N GLY A 73 -52.79 73.02 8.09
CA GLY A 73 -53.17 71.68 7.73
C GLY A 73 -51.91 71.01 7.23
N ASN A 74 -51.34 70.17 8.10
CA ASN A 74 -50.43 69.06 7.83
C ASN A 74 -49.74 69.11 6.47
N ASP A 75 -48.78 70.02 6.31
CA ASP A 75 -47.90 70.01 5.15
C ASP A 75 -46.77 69.02 5.42
N TYR A 76 -47.15 67.74 5.43
CA TYR A 76 -46.37 66.56 5.08
C TYR A 76 -47.34 65.37 5.18
N ASP A 77 -47.47 64.61 4.09
CA ASP A 77 -47.81 63.18 4.14
C ASP A 77 -46.69 62.42 4.90
N VAL A 78 -46.46 62.76 6.17
CA VAL A 78 -45.75 61.88 7.08
C VAL A 78 -46.79 60.84 7.47
N PHE A 79 -46.72 59.67 6.84
CA PHE A 79 -47.32 58.47 7.41
C PHE A 79 -46.74 58.30 8.82
N ASN A 80 -47.47 58.80 9.83
CA ASN A 80 -47.08 58.57 11.21
C ASN A 80 -47.45 57.13 11.57
N ALA A 81 -46.75 56.56 12.57
CA ALA A 81 -46.91 55.16 12.96
C ALA A 81 -48.36 54.78 13.38
N GLY A 82 -49.28 55.74 13.47
CA GLY A 82 -50.71 55.54 13.73
C GLY A 82 -51.61 55.37 12.49
N GLN A 83 -51.12 55.63 11.26
CA GLN A 83 -51.95 55.65 10.04
C GLN A 83 -51.85 54.39 9.16
N LEU A 84 -51.00 53.43 9.54
CA LEU A 84 -50.93 52.10 8.94
C LEU A 84 -51.28 51.03 9.99
N ILE A 85 -52.30 51.29 10.80
CA ILE A 85 -52.83 50.32 11.77
C ILE A 85 -54.03 49.65 11.09
N GLY A 86 -53.87 48.41 10.63
CA GLY A 86 -54.99 47.57 10.17
C GLY A 86 -55.28 47.57 8.67
N SER A 87 -54.27 47.72 7.80
CA SER A 87 -54.51 47.72 6.34
C SER A 87 -53.31 47.32 5.49
N LYS A 88 -53.62 46.93 4.25
CA LYS A 88 -52.73 46.48 3.18
C LYS A 88 -52.06 47.66 2.47
N LEU A 89 -50.74 47.68 2.36
CA LEU A 89 -50.04 48.54 1.39
C LEU A 89 -50.07 47.87 0.02
N THR A 90 -50.76 48.49 -0.93
CA THR A 90 -50.98 47.91 -2.27
C THR A 90 -50.36 48.77 -3.35
N SER A 91 -49.65 48.18 -4.29
CA SER A 91 -49.22 48.91 -5.48
C SER A 91 -50.40 49.20 -6.41
N SER A 92 -50.48 50.41 -6.98
CA SER A 92 -51.54 50.82 -7.92
C SER A 92 -51.20 50.59 -9.40
N ASN A 93 -49.97 50.14 -9.71
CA ASN A 93 -49.50 49.88 -11.07
C ASN A 93 -50.02 48.56 -11.67
N TRP A 94 -50.69 47.73 -10.87
CA TRP A 94 -51.38 46.51 -11.29
C TRP A 94 -52.79 46.50 -10.71
N GLY A 95 -53.69 45.68 -11.26
CA GLY A 95 -55.02 45.49 -10.68
C GLY A 95 -54.94 45.02 -9.23
N LEU A 96 -55.96 45.32 -8.42
CA LEU A 96 -55.99 45.09 -6.95
C LEU A 96 -55.65 43.66 -6.51
N SER A 97 -55.82 42.68 -7.41
CA SER A 97 -55.53 41.26 -7.20
C SER A 97 -54.13 40.80 -7.63
N LEU A 98 -53.36 41.63 -8.33
CA LEU A 98 -52.06 41.26 -8.92
C LEU A 98 -50.92 42.15 -8.42
N GLY A 99 -51.20 43.33 -7.87
CA GLY A 99 -50.16 44.24 -7.37
C GLY A 99 -49.33 43.70 -6.22
N SER A 100 -48.17 44.32 -6.02
CA SER A 100 -47.36 44.11 -4.82
C SER A 100 -48.16 44.51 -3.58
N GLU A 101 -47.95 43.76 -2.50
CA GLU A 101 -48.71 43.82 -1.28
C GLU A 101 -47.77 43.67 -0.08
N PHE A 102 -47.87 44.60 0.87
CA PHE A 102 -47.44 44.36 2.24
C PHE A 102 -48.70 44.37 3.11
N ASP A 103 -49.08 43.20 3.63
CA ASP A 103 -50.25 43.04 4.49
C ASP A 103 -49.79 42.90 5.95
N LEU A 104 -50.03 43.95 6.74
CA LEU A 104 -49.63 44.02 8.14
C LEU A 104 -50.54 43.19 9.06
N ASP A 105 -51.77 42.90 8.63
CA ASP A 105 -52.74 42.13 9.41
C ASP A 105 -52.55 40.62 9.19
N ALA A 106 -52.32 40.23 7.93
CA ALA A 106 -52.06 38.85 7.56
C ALA A 106 -50.58 38.46 7.74
N GLY A 107 -49.66 39.43 7.88
CA GLY A 107 -48.22 39.18 7.96
C GLY A 107 -47.63 38.66 6.65
N THR A 108 -48.13 39.11 5.49
CA THR A 108 -47.67 38.64 4.17
C THR A 108 -46.97 39.73 3.38
N ILE A 109 -45.97 39.32 2.59
CA ILE A 109 -45.27 40.17 1.62
C ILE A 109 -45.41 39.51 0.25
N LYS A 110 -45.84 40.26 -0.76
CA LYS A 110 -45.86 39.83 -2.16
C LYS A 110 -45.27 40.94 -3.02
N LEU A 111 -44.20 40.66 -3.74
CA LEU A 111 -43.57 41.63 -4.63
C LEU A 111 -43.57 41.06 -6.05
N GLY A 112 -44.08 41.81 -7.03
CA GLY A 112 -43.90 41.48 -8.44
C GLY A 112 -45.13 41.32 -9.33
N GLY A 113 -46.29 41.93 -9.02
CA GLY A 113 -47.30 42.18 -10.07
C GLY A 113 -48.00 40.95 -10.68
N SER A 114 -47.97 39.78 -10.02
CA SER A 114 -48.45 38.50 -10.56
C SER A 114 -49.27 37.72 -9.53
N ALA A 115 -50.15 36.83 -10.00
CA ALA A 115 -50.89 35.90 -9.14
C ALA A 115 -49.96 34.94 -8.37
N ILE A 116 -48.73 34.75 -8.89
CA ILE A 116 -47.66 33.96 -8.27
C ILE A 116 -46.40 34.84 -8.27
N PRO A 117 -46.17 35.65 -7.23
CA PRO A 117 -45.01 36.54 -7.16
C PRO A 117 -43.71 35.73 -6.99
N GLU A 118 -42.65 36.14 -7.69
CA GLU A 118 -41.32 35.52 -7.59
C GLU A 118 -40.68 35.69 -6.21
N PHE A 119 -41.05 36.76 -5.50
CA PHE A 119 -40.70 36.99 -4.10
C PHE A 119 -41.96 37.12 -3.25
N SER A 120 -42.17 36.19 -2.31
CA SER A 120 -43.23 36.30 -1.32
C SER A 120 -42.87 35.71 0.02
N VAL A 121 -43.51 36.23 1.07
CA VAL A 121 -43.47 35.70 2.43
C VAL A 121 -44.90 35.46 2.87
N THR A 122 -45.20 34.22 3.30
CA THR A 122 -46.52 33.86 3.85
C THR A 122 -46.59 34.22 5.33
N ALA A 123 -47.80 34.18 5.91
CA ALA A 123 -48.00 34.35 7.36
C ALA A 123 -47.20 33.34 8.20
N ALA A 124 -46.85 32.18 7.63
CA ALA A 124 -46.03 31.16 8.26
C ALA A 124 -44.51 31.41 8.11
N GLY A 125 -44.09 32.53 7.50
CA GLY A 125 -42.69 32.86 7.27
C GLY A 125 -42.03 32.10 6.11
N ILE A 126 -42.82 31.38 5.30
CA ILE A 126 -42.28 30.68 4.11
C ILE A 126 -41.87 31.73 3.09
N LEU A 127 -40.56 31.80 2.81
CA LEU A 127 -39.99 32.63 1.75
C LEU A 127 -39.98 31.86 0.43
N THR A 128 -40.73 32.34 -0.56
CA THR A 128 -40.58 31.94 -1.96
C THR A 128 -39.70 32.97 -2.65
N ALA A 129 -38.57 32.54 -3.21
CA ALA A 129 -37.67 33.39 -4.00
C ALA A 129 -37.03 32.58 -5.13
N THR A 130 -37.50 32.76 -6.38
CA THR A 130 -37.13 31.90 -7.53
C THR A 130 -35.70 32.10 -8.05
N GLY A 131 -35.03 33.19 -7.67
CA GLY A 131 -33.66 33.52 -8.07
C GLY A 131 -32.82 34.15 -6.95
N ALA A 132 -33.12 33.79 -5.70
CA ALA A 132 -32.41 34.37 -4.55
C ALA A 132 -30.91 34.08 -4.59
N THR A 133 -30.10 35.14 -4.54
CA THR A 133 -28.68 35.07 -4.17
C THR A 133 -28.55 35.48 -2.71
N ILE A 134 -28.27 34.53 -1.82
CA ILE A 134 -28.14 34.78 -0.38
C ILE A 134 -26.65 34.85 -0.05
N ALA A 135 -26.19 36.01 0.44
CA ALA A 135 -24.83 36.20 0.93
C ALA A 135 -24.79 36.12 2.46
N GLY A 136 -23.66 35.66 3.02
CA GLY A 136 -23.47 35.50 4.47
C GLY A 136 -23.63 34.06 4.95
N THR A 137 -23.73 33.88 6.27
CA THR A 137 -23.90 32.56 6.91
C THR A 137 -25.39 32.18 6.94
N ILE A 138 -25.69 30.95 6.52
CA ILE A 138 -27.01 30.33 6.65
C ILE A 138 -26.91 29.26 7.73
N THR A 139 -27.74 29.34 8.77
CA THR A 139 -27.86 28.29 9.79
C THR A 139 -29.17 27.55 9.56
N ALA A 140 -29.09 26.31 9.08
CA ALA A 140 -30.24 25.43 8.92
C ALA A 140 -30.14 24.29 9.94
N THR A 141 -31.16 24.15 10.78
CA THR A 141 -31.26 23.04 11.74
C THR A 141 -32.03 21.84 11.18
N ALA A 142 -32.74 22.06 10.07
CA ALA A 142 -33.47 21.06 9.30
C ALA A 142 -33.79 21.63 7.91
N GLY A 143 -34.07 20.76 6.94
CA GLY A 143 -34.60 21.14 5.62
C GLY A 143 -34.03 20.32 4.47
N ALA A 144 -34.54 20.55 3.27
CA ALA A 144 -34.06 19.89 2.06
C ALA A 144 -33.37 20.88 1.12
N ILE A 145 -32.21 20.51 0.56
CA ILE A 145 -31.45 21.29 -0.43
C ILE A 145 -31.10 20.37 -1.60
N GLY A 146 -31.73 20.56 -2.76
CA GLY A 146 -31.33 19.87 -3.99
C GLY A 146 -31.31 18.34 -3.91
N GLY A 147 -32.23 17.73 -3.17
CA GLY A 147 -32.28 16.27 -2.94
C GLY A 147 -31.51 15.77 -1.72
N TRP A 148 -30.81 16.68 -1.02
CA TRP A 148 -30.19 16.41 0.28
C TRP A 148 -31.12 16.82 1.41
N GLU A 149 -31.06 16.12 2.53
CA GLU A 149 -31.76 16.41 3.77
C GLU A 149 -30.73 16.82 4.83
N ILE A 150 -31.00 17.93 5.51
CA ILE A 150 -30.25 18.42 6.66
C ILE A 150 -30.91 17.82 7.89
N GLY A 151 -30.26 16.82 8.47
CA GLY A 151 -30.62 16.24 9.76
C GLY A 151 -29.99 16.99 10.93
N ALA A 152 -30.24 16.50 12.15
CA ALA A 152 -29.61 17.05 13.35
C ALA A 152 -28.08 16.91 13.32
N ASP A 153 -27.59 15.74 12.86
CA ASP A 153 -26.18 15.39 12.78
C ASP A 153 -25.79 14.87 11.38
N THR A 154 -26.65 15.03 10.37
CA THR A 154 -26.43 14.45 9.04
C THR A 154 -26.67 15.46 7.92
N LEU A 155 -25.91 15.28 6.84
CA LEU A 155 -26.26 15.78 5.52
C LEU A 155 -26.27 14.58 4.58
N GLU A 156 -27.46 14.10 4.22
CA GLU A 156 -27.63 12.87 3.47
C GLU A 156 -28.62 13.03 2.32
N ALA A 157 -28.51 12.19 1.29
CA ALA A 157 -29.54 12.15 0.25
C ALA A 157 -30.87 11.72 0.87
N SER A 158 -32.00 12.18 0.32
CA SER A 158 -33.33 11.77 0.80
C SER A 158 -33.58 10.26 0.75
N SER A 159 -32.79 9.50 -0.02
CA SER A 159 -32.80 8.03 -0.01
C SER A 159 -32.02 7.41 1.15
N GLY A 160 -31.22 8.19 1.87
CA GLY A 160 -30.24 7.76 2.88
C GLY A 160 -29.00 7.08 2.30
N GLU A 161 -28.94 6.83 0.98
CA GLU A 161 -27.91 5.97 0.38
C GLU A 161 -26.51 6.58 0.34
N VAL A 162 -26.40 7.89 0.55
CA VAL A 162 -25.14 8.63 0.62
C VAL A 162 -25.28 9.74 1.65
N GLY A 163 -24.24 9.97 2.45
CA GLY A 163 -24.26 11.08 3.38
C GLY A 163 -22.97 11.30 4.16
N LEU A 164 -23.04 12.38 4.94
CA LEU A 164 -22.03 12.83 5.89
C LEU A 164 -22.67 12.86 7.29
N SER A 165 -21.91 12.49 8.32
CA SER A 165 -22.40 12.49 9.70
C SER A 165 -21.41 13.14 10.65
N SER A 166 -21.92 14.02 11.51
CA SER A 166 -21.22 14.62 12.66
C SER A 166 -21.59 13.96 13.99
N ALA A 167 -22.37 12.88 13.99
CA ALA A 167 -22.81 12.21 15.22
C ALA A 167 -21.60 11.71 16.04
N VAL A 168 -21.66 11.84 17.36
CA VAL A 168 -20.60 11.39 18.28
C VAL A 168 -21.19 10.37 19.25
N THR A 169 -20.80 9.10 19.13
CA THR A 169 -21.35 8.00 19.96
C THR A 169 -20.37 7.42 20.97
N GLY A 170 -19.13 7.93 21.00
CA GLY A 170 -18.06 7.42 21.87
C GLY A 170 -17.32 6.19 21.32
N TRP A 171 -17.63 5.79 20.08
CA TRP A 171 -16.95 4.77 19.29
C TRP A 171 -16.36 5.37 18.01
N ASP A 172 -15.77 4.54 17.15
CA ASP A 172 -15.32 4.97 15.83
C ASP A 172 -16.52 5.14 14.88
N ASP A 173 -17.06 6.34 14.85
CA ASP A 173 -18.29 6.70 14.13
C ASP A 173 -18.09 6.75 12.62
N ILE A 174 -19.13 6.44 11.84
CA ILE A 174 -19.10 6.59 10.38
C ILE A 174 -19.28 8.07 10.02
N ARG A 175 -18.31 8.64 9.29
CA ARG A 175 -18.30 10.05 8.87
C ARG A 175 -18.80 10.24 7.45
N ILE A 176 -18.53 9.27 6.56
CA ILE A 176 -18.92 9.29 5.15
C ILE A 176 -19.42 7.90 4.79
N TRP A 177 -20.54 7.79 4.08
CA TRP A 177 -21.01 6.51 3.54
C TRP A 177 -21.63 6.66 2.14
N ALA A 178 -21.63 5.56 1.39
CA ALA A 178 -22.32 5.44 0.12
C ALA A 178 -22.76 4.00 -0.18
N GLY A 179 -23.92 3.84 -0.83
CA GLY A 179 -24.45 2.60 -1.38
C GLY A 179 -25.43 1.83 -0.49
N HIS A 180 -25.86 2.39 0.65
CA HIS A 180 -26.90 1.79 1.48
C HIS A 180 -27.51 2.83 2.44
N ALA A 181 -28.82 2.77 2.68
CA ALA A 181 -29.54 3.70 3.56
C ALA A 181 -29.14 3.61 5.03
N THR A 182 -28.77 2.42 5.51
CA THR A 182 -28.14 2.21 6.82
C THR A 182 -26.62 2.33 6.71
N PRO A 183 -25.97 3.34 7.33
CA PRO A 183 -24.53 3.59 7.17
C PRO A 183 -23.64 2.39 7.53
N SER A 184 -24.00 1.60 8.55
CA SER A 184 -23.23 0.42 8.96
C SER A 184 -23.15 -0.65 7.86
N SER A 185 -24.19 -0.77 7.05
CA SER A 185 -24.29 -1.72 5.94
C SER A 185 -23.78 -1.16 4.61
N ALA A 186 -23.31 0.10 4.58
CA ALA A 186 -22.81 0.71 3.36
C ALA A 186 -21.53 -0.02 2.84
N PRO A 187 -21.48 -0.33 1.53
CA PRO A 187 -20.33 -0.98 0.90
C PRO A 187 -19.14 -0.03 0.76
N PHE A 188 -19.36 1.29 0.81
CA PHE A 188 -18.32 2.29 0.90
C PHE A 188 -18.55 3.14 2.15
N LYS A 189 -17.59 3.18 3.08
CA LYS A 189 -17.66 4.04 4.26
C LYS A 189 -16.29 4.41 4.81
N VAL A 190 -16.21 5.57 5.44
CA VAL A 190 -15.05 6.08 6.16
C VAL A 190 -15.45 6.39 7.59
N THR A 191 -14.68 5.88 8.55
CA THR A 191 -14.89 6.16 9.97
C THR A 191 -14.13 7.39 10.45
N GLU A 192 -14.40 7.85 11.67
CA GLU A 192 -13.72 8.97 12.32
C GLU A 192 -12.20 8.77 12.43
N SER A 193 -11.76 7.55 12.67
CA SER A 193 -10.33 7.18 12.69
C SER A 193 -9.69 7.15 11.30
N GLY A 194 -10.47 7.35 10.23
CA GLY A 194 -10.02 7.28 8.84
C GLY A 194 -10.02 5.86 8.27
N ALA A 195 -10.61 4.88 8.96
CA ALA A 195 -10.71 3.52 8.43
C ALA A 195 -11.65 3.49 7.23
N LEU A 196 -11.13 3.05 6.09
CA LEU A 196 -11.87 2.90 4.84
C LEU A 196 -12.38 1.47 4.67
N THR A 197 -13.68 1.32 4.42
CA THR A 197 -14.28 0.08 3.91
C THR A 197 -14.76 0.32 2.48
N ALA A 198 -14.35 -0.54 1.55
CA ALA A 198 -14.84 -0.56 0.18
C ALA A 198 -15.00 -2.02 -0.29
N SER A 199 -16.21 -2.42 -0.66
CA SER A 199 -16.47 -3.78 -1.17
C SER A 199 -16.10 -3.95 -2.65
N SER A 200 -15.93 -2.85 -3.37
CA SER A 200 -15.53 -2.79 -4.79
C SER A 200 -14.91 -1.44 -5.12
N GLY A 201 -14.06 -1.36 -6.14
CA GLY A 201 -13.54 -0.09 -6.62
C GLY A 201 -12.41 -0.25 -7.64
N ALA A 202 -12.06 0.85 -8.31
CA ALA A 202 -10.88 0.94 -9.16
C ALA A 202 -9.87 1.94 -8.55
N ILE A 203 -8.63 1.51 -8.29
CA ILE A 203 -7.60 2.30 -7.63
C ILE A 203 -6.31 2.20 -8.45
N GLY A 204 -5.99 3.23 -9.24
CA GLY A 204 -4.69 3.32 -9.94
C GLY A 204 -4.35 2.10 -10.83
N GLY A 205 -5.36 1.49 -11.47
CA GLY A 205 -5.20 0.28 -12.29
C GLY A 205 -5.46 -1.04 -11.54
N PHE A 206 -5.62 -1.00 -10.22
CA PHE A 206 -6.10 -2.14 -9.44
C PHE A 206 -7.63 -2.14 -9.37
N THR A 207 -8.20 -3.34 -9.35
CA THR A 207 -9.62 -3.58 -9.04
C THR A 207 -9.72 -4.20 -7.66
N LEU A 208 -10.49 -3.58 -6.78
CA LEU A 208 -10.86 -4.10 -5.47
C LEU A 208 -12.05 -5.04 -5.63
N GLY A 209 -11.90 -6.28 -5.20
CA GLY A 209 -12.98 -7.24 -4.99
C GLY A 209 -13.22 -7.48 -3.50
N ALA A 210 -14.21 -8.32 -3.18
CA ALA A 210 -14.56 -8.61 -1.79
C ALA A 210 -13.40 -9.20 -0.96
N THR A 211 -12.55 -10.02 -1.59
CA THR A 211 -11.38 -10.64 -0.93
C THR A 211 -10.08 -10.42 -1.71
N THR A 212 -10.14 -9.70 -2.83
CA THR A 212 -9.04 -9.62 -3.79
C THR A 212 -8.67 -8.18 -4.16
N LEU A 213 -7.38 -7.98 -4.43
CA LEU A 213 -6.89 -6.82 -5.17
C LEU A 213 -6.24 -7.36 -6.44
N THR A 214 -6.81 -7.02 -7.60
CA THR A 214 -6.37 -7.58 -8.89
C THR A 214 -5.90 -6.50 -9.85
N ALA A 215 -4.86 -6.79 -10.62
CA ALA A 215 -4.39 -5.96 -11.72
C ALA A 215 -3.76 -6.85 -12.79
N THR A 216 -4.50 -7.12 -13.88
CA THR A 216 -4.10 -8.07 -14.93
C THR A 216 -3.74 -9.43 -14.32
N ASP A 217 -2.43 -9.73 -14.20
CA ASP A 217 -1.89 -11.00 -13.72
C ASP A 217 -1.37 -10.92 -12.27
N LEU A 218 -1.52 -9.78 -11.59
CA LEU A 218 -1.25 -9.63 -10.16
C LEU A 218 -2.54 -9.82 -9.36
N ILE A 219 -2.51 -10.74 -8.39
CA ILE A 219 -3.63 -11.04 -7.50
C ILE A 219 -3.11 -11.13 -6.07
N LEU A 220 -3.62 -10.27 -5.19
CA LEU A 220 -3.56 -10.46 -3.75
C LEU A 220 -4.92 -10.98 -3.31
N ASP A 221 -4.96 -12.17 -2.73
CA ASP A 221 -6.20 -12.88 -2.41
C ASP A 221 -6.20 -13.29 -0.94
N SER A 222 -6.89 -12.51 -0.12
CA SER A 222 -7.06 -12.78 1.30
C SER A 222 -7.95 -14.00 1.57
N GLY A 223 -8.91 -14.28 0.69
CA GLY A 223 -9.85 -15.39 0.83
C GLY A 223 -9.18 -16.75 0.65
N ASN A 224 -8.19 -16.81 -0.23
CA ASN A 224 -7.34 -18.00 -0.45
C ASN A 224 -5.94 -17.89 0.19
N GLN A 225 -5.70 -16.86 1.02
CA GLN A 225 -4.43 -16.62 1.71
C GLN A 225 -3.19 -16.68 0.78
N ARG A 226 -3.26 -15.96 -0.34
CA ARG A 226 -2.38 -16.16 -1.49
C ARG A 226 -2.00 -14.86 -2.19
N ILE A 227 -0.78 -14.82 -2.74
CA ILE A 227 -0.31 -13.81 -3.68
C ILE A 227 0.14 -14.50 -4.97
N LYS A 228 -0.38 -14.06 -6.13
CA LYS A 228 -0.03 -14.57 -7.45
C LYS A 228 0.42 -13.46 -8.37
N LEU A 229 1.45 -13.73 -9.18
CA LEU A 229 1.92 -12.87 -10.25
C LEU A 229 2.14 -13.70 -11.50
N GLY A 230 1.54 -13.30 -12.61
CA GLY A 230 1.69 -13.96 -13.90
C GLY A 230 0.52 -14.91 -14.22
N SER A 231 0.56 -15.50 -15.41
CA SER A 231 -0.51 -16.32 -15.96
C SER A 231 0.03 -17.58 -16.65
N GLY A 232 -0.81 -18.60 -16.75
CA GLY A 232 -0.40 -19.90 -17.29
C GLY A 232 0.79 -20.48 -16.54
N ASN A 233 1.84 -20.87 -17.27
CA ASN A 233 3.07 -21.40 -16.67
C ASN A 233 4.10 -20.32 -16.30
N ASP A 234 3.90 -19.08 -16.72
CA ASP A 234 4.74 -17.95 -16.31
C ASP A 234 4.16 -17.34 -15.02
N LEU A 235 4.21 -18.12 -13.94
CA LEU A 235 3.55 -17.83 -12.67
C LEU A 235 4.54 -17.83 -11.50
N ILE A 236 4.39 -16.89 -10.58
CA ILE A 236 4.86 -16.97 -9.20
C ILE A 236 3.64 -17.04 -8.29
N ALA A 237 3.64 -17.99 -7.35
CA ALA A 237 2.61 -18.09 -6.32
C ALA A 237 3.23 -18.26 -4.93
N LEU A 238 2.80 -17.42 -4.00
CA LEU A 238 2.96 -17.58 -2.56
C LEU A 238 1.59 -18.01 -2.02
N ASP A 239 1.50 -19.21 -1.47
CA ASP A 239 0.22 -19.83 -1.13
C ASP A 239 0.27 -20.42 0.28
N ALA A 240 -0.54 -19.87 1.18
CA ALA A 240 -0.64 -20.39 2.53
C ALA A 240 -1.68 -21.47 2.71
N ASP A 241 -2.67 -21.49 1.83
CA ASP A 241 -3.78 -22.43 1.88
C ASP A 241 -3.40 -23.78 1.27
N ASP A 242 -2.54 -23.80 0.25
CA ASP A 242 -2.09 -25.05 -0.41
C ASP A 242 -1.50 -26.06 0.58
N ALA A 243 -1.95 -27.31 0.56
CA ALA A 243 -1.57 -28.30 1.57
C ALA A 243 -0.07 -28.63 1.62
N THR A 244 0.67 -28.44 0.54
CA THR A 244 2.05 -28.94 0.39
C THR A 244 3.08 -27.83 0.16
N TYR A 245 2.75 -26.85 -0.68
CA TYR A 245 3.69 -25.86 -1.19
C TYR A 245 3.49 -24.51 -0.52
N ARG A 246 4.60 -23.77 -0.35
CA ARG A 246 4.62 -22.40 0.19
C ARG A 246 4.93 -21.37 -0.89
N LEU A 247 5.84 -21.73 -1.79
CA LEU A 247 6.30 -20.91 -2.92
C LEU A 247 6.43 -21.81 -4.14
N THR A 248 5.90 -21.38 -5.28
CA THR A 248 6.07 -22.04 -6.58
C THR A 248 6.31 -21.03 -7.68
N ILE A 249 7.21 -21.34 -8.60
CA ILE A 249 7.57 -20.47 -9.73
C ILE A 249 7.68 -21.32 -11.00
N GLY A 250 7.11 -20.82 -12.10
CA GLY A 250 7.30 -21.35 -13.46
C GLY A 250 6.35 -22.48 -13.87
N HIS A 251 5.24 -22.69 -13.16
CA HIS A 251 4.15 -23.57 -13.62
C HIS A 251 2.83 -23.34 -12.84
N ALA A 252 1.68 -23.48 -13.50
CA ALA A 252 0.36 -23.37 -12.85
C ALA A 252 0.07 -24.51 -11.85
N THR A 253 0.41 -25.74 -12.23
CA THR A 253 0.39 -26.90 -11.33
C THR A 253 1.62 -26.88 -10.43
N TYR A 254 1.42 -26.66 -9.13
CA TYR A 254 2.49 -26.49 -8.14
C TYR A 254 3.49 -27.65 -8.10
N ALA A 255 3.02 -28.90 -8.25
CA ALA A 255 3.90 -30.08 -8.27
C ALA A 255 4.84 -30.14 -9.49
N SER A 256 4.48 -29.47 -10.58
CA SER A 256 5.26 -29.41 -11.82
C SER A 256 6.14 -28.17 -11.91
N ALA A 257 6.06 -27.24 -10.95
CA ALA A 257 6.84 -26.01 -10.95
C ALA A 257 8.35 -26.31 -10.86
N PRO A 258 9.20 -25.82 -11.80
CA PRO A 258 10.63 -26.11 -11.82
C PRO A 258 11.38 -25.53 -10.61
N PHE A 259 10.83 -24.50 -9.98
CA PHE A 259 11.30 -23.98 -8.71
C PHE A 259 10.15 -23.95 -7.70
N ARG A 260 10.27 -24.71 -6.61
CA ARG A 260 9.23 -24.82 -5.59
C ARG A 260 9.77 -25.15 -4.22
N VAL A 261 9.10 -24.64 -3.20
CA VAL A 261 9.42 -24.86 -1.79
C VAL A 261 8.18 -25.41 -1.09
N THR A 262 8.32 -26.55 -0.42
CA THR A 262 7.23 -27.12 0.40
C THR A 262 7.07 -26.36 1.71
N LYS A 263 5.95 -26.55 2.42
CA LYS A 263 5.74 -26.02 3.77
C LYS A 263 6.77 -26.52 4.79
N ALA A 264 7.41 -27.68 4.52
CA ALA A 264 8.51 -28.22 5.33
C ALA A 264 9.89 -27.66 4.94
N GLY A 265 9.97 -26.74 3.97
CA GLY A 265 11.23 -26.14 3.51
C GLY A 265 12.00 -26.97 2.48
N VAL A 266 11.42 -28.03 1.91
CA VAL A 266 12.08 -28.80 0.85
C VAL A 266 12.10 -27.97 -0.43
N LEU A 267 13.29 -27.62 -0.90
CA LEU A 267 13.51 -26.94 -2.16
C LEU A 267 13.67 -27.95 -3.30
N THR A 268 12.86 -27.81 -4.35
CA THR A 268 13.14 -28.40 -5.66
C THR A 268 13.46 -27.28 -6.64
N ALA A 269 14.63 -27.34 -7.25
CA ALA A 269 15.06 -26.39 -8.27
C ALA A 269 15.75 -27.13 -9.43
N ILE A 270 15.18 -27.02 -10.63
CA ILE A 270 15.71 -27.66 -11.84
C ILE A 270 16.65 -26.67 -12.55
N GLY A 271 17.88 -27.09 -12.84
CA GLY A 271 18.88 -26.25 -13.52
C GLY A 271 19.48 -25.13 -12.65
N ALA A 272 19.40 -25.26 -11.32
CA ALA A 272 19.98 -24.28 -10.41
C ALA A 272 21.50 -24.22 -10.52
N THR A 273 22.06 -23.02 -10.63
CA THR A 273 23.49 -22.76 -10.43
C THR A 273 23.68 -22.25 -9.01
N ILE A 274 24.45 -22.98 -8.20
CA ILE A 274 24.76 -22.59 -6.81
C ILE A 274 26.21 -22.14 -6.77
N SER A 275 26.43 -20.86 -6.51
CA SER A 275 27.75 -20.30 -6.23
C SER A 275 28.06 -20.34 -4.73
N GLY A 276 29.35 -20.40 -4.38
CA GLY A 276 29.79 -20.49 -3.00
C GLY A 276 29.84 -21.92 -2.45
N SER A 277 29.85 -22.04 -1.12
CA SER A 277 29.96 -23.33 -0.43
C SER A 277 28.58 -23.86 -0.03
N LEU A 278 28.32 -25.14 -0.30
CA LEU A 278 27.15 -25.84 0.24
C LEU A 278 27.52 -26.43 1.61
N THR A 279 26.93 -25.88 2.68
CA THR A 279 27.06 -26.46 4.03
C THR A 279 25.86 -27.38 4.26
N SER A 280 26.03 -28.68 4.01
CA SER A 280 25.02 -29.68 4.32
C SER A 280 25.60 -30.75 5.24
N GLY A 281 24.76 -31.33 6.10
CA GLY A 281 25.19 -32.47 6.93
C GLY A 281 25.54 -33.69 6.08
N ALA A 282 24.74 -33.94 5.03
CA ALA A 282 25.01 -34.95 4.02
C ALA A 282 24.72 -34.36 2.62
N LEU A 283 25.47 -34.81 1.62
CA LEU A 283 25.22 -34.51 0.21
C LEU A 283 25.09 -35.84 -0.54
N THR A 284 23.91 -36.10 -1.09
CA THR A 284 23.65 -37.26 -1.94
C THR A 284 23.54 -36.79 -3.38
N ALA A 285 24.51 -37.15 -4.22
CA ALA A 285 24.49 -36.90 -5.65
C ALA A 285 24.34 -38.22 -6.41
N THR A 286 23.35 -38.31 -7.31
CA THR A 286 23.13 -39.49 -8.16
C THR A 286 23.95 -39.43 -9.45
N GLY A 287 24.46 -38.25 -9.79
CA GLY A 287 25.30 -38.01 -10.95
C GLY A 287 25.91 -36.61 -10.93
N GLY A 288 26.82 -36.36 -11.85
CA GLY A 288 27.43 -35.04 -12.05
C GLY A 288 28.95 -35.09 -12.05
N THR A 289 29.59 -33.92 -12.10
CA THR A 289 31.05 -33.80 -12.08
C THR A 289 31.53 -32.96 -10.90
N ILE A 290 32.60 -33.39 -10.23
CA ILE A 290 33.27 -32.69 -9.14
C ILE A 290 34.77 -32.66 -9.44
N GLY A 291 35.32 -31.48 -9.76
CA GLY A 291 36.77 -31.31 -9.96
C GLY A 291 37.37 -32.24 -11.01
N GLY A 292 36.61 -32.59 -12.06
CA GLY A 292 37.04 -33.54 -13.11
C GLY A 292 36.70 -35.01 -12.85
N PHE A 293 36.26 -35.37 -11.64
CA PHE A 293 35.67 -36.67 -11.37
C PHE A 293 34.19 -36.68 -11.74
N THR A 294 33.71 -37.81 -12.25
CA THR A 294 32.30 -38.10 -12.53
C THR A 294 31.72 -38.93 -11.38
N ILE A 295 30.60 -38.48 -10.84
CA ILE A 295 29.72 -39.25 -9.96
C ILE A 295 28.75 -40.02 -10.86
N ASN A 296 28.63 -41.32 -10.65
CA ASN A 296 27.69 -42.16 -11.36
C ASN A 296 27.13 -43.25 -10.43
N SER A 297 25.81 -43.41 -10.39
CA SER A 297 25.18 -44.40 -9.51
C SER A 297 25.57 -45.85 -9.82
N THR A 298 25.93 -46.17 -11.06
CA THR A 298 26.29 -47.52 -11.51
C THR A 298 27.79 -47.78 -11.47
N ALA A 299 28.58 -46.78 -11.86
CA ALA A 299 30.03 -46.88 -11.98
C ALA A 299 30.79 -46.34 -10.75
N GLY A 300 30.13 -45.69 -9.79
CA GLY A 300 30.80 -45.05 -8.66
C GLY A 300 31.47 -43.73 -9.07
N LEU A 301 32.60 -43.41 -8.44
CA LEU A 301 33.36 -42.17 -8.66
C LEU A 301 34.56 -42.47 -9.56
N TYR A 302 34.70 -41.77 -10.68
CA TYR A 302 35.83 -41.98 -11.59
C TYR A 302 36.26 -40.73 -12.36
N ALA A 303 37.51 -40.71 -12.82
CA ALA A 303 38.03 -39.71 -13.75
C ALA A 303 38.70 -40.41 -14.93
N GLY A 304 38.73 -39.77 -16.10
CA GLY A 304 39.36 -40.31 -17.32
C GLY A 304 38.58 -41.44 -18.00
N SER A 305 39.21 -42.08 -18.99
CA SER A 305 38.64 -43.18 -19.77
C SER A 305 39.70 -44.21 -20.16
N GLY A 306 39.28 -45.47 -20.33
CA GLY A 306 40.17 -46.56 -20.74
C GLY A 306 41.44 -46.64 -19.88
N ALA A 307 42.61 -46.62 -20.54
CA ALA A 307 43.92 -46.72 -19.91
C ALA A 307 44.31 -45.54 -18.98
N THR A 308 43.55 -44.44 -19.00
CA THR A 308 43.80 -43.25 -18.15
C THR A 308 42.85 -43.16 -16.97
N ARG A 309 41.98 -44.16 -16.79
CA ARG A 309 40.92 -44.10 -15.78
C ARG A 309 41.45 -44.29 -14.37
N VAL A 310 40.88 -43.54 -13.43
CA VAL A 310 40.99 -43.78 -11.98
C VAL A 310 39.58 -43.91 -11.44
N GLN A 311 39.29 -44.93 -10.65
CA GLN A 311 37.93 -45.21 -10.19
C GLN A 311 37.87 -45.86 -8.82
N MET A 312 36.78 -45.57 -8.12
CA MET A 312 36.30 -46.33 -6.99
C MET A 312 34.82 -46.66 -7.18
N LYS A 313 34.44 -47.92 -6.93
CA LYS A 313 33.06 -48.38 -7.03
C LYS A 313 32.69 -49.18 -5.78
N PRO A 314 31.61 -48.79 -5.06
CA PRO A 314 31.08 -49.58 -3.95
C PRO A 314 30.82 -51.03 -4.37
N GLY A 315 31.23 -51.98 -3.53
CA GLY A 315 31.09 -53.42 -3.80
C GLY A 315 32.04 -53.99 -4.85
N VAL A 316 33.01 -53.21 -5.35
CA VAL A 316 34.02 -53.67 -6.31
C VAL A 316 35.43 -53.27 -5.86
N GLY A 317 35.66 -52.02 -5.46
CA GLY A 317 36.95 -51.58 -4.94
C GLY A 317 37.49 -50.33 -5.61
N ILE A 318 38.81 -50.20 -5.68
CA ILE A 318 39.54 -49.03 -6.21
C ILE A 318 40.52 -49.52 -7.28
N TRP A 319 40.57 -48.85 -8.44
CA TRP A 319 41.48 -49.25 -9.51
C TRP A 319 41.89 -48.12 -10.44
N THR A 320 42.93 -48.37 -11.23
CA THR A 320 43.46 -47.46 -12.23
C THR A 320 43.84 -48.17 -13.52
N GLY A 321 43.80 -47.45 -14.64
CA GLY A 321 44.34 -47.92 -15.91
C GLY A 321 43.39 -48.77 -16.75
N ALA A 322 42.09 -48.87 -16.40
CA ALA A 322 41.08 -49.53 -17.22
C ALA A 322 39.64 -49.14 -16.85
N THR A 323 38.70 -49.48 -17.74
CA THR A 323 37.26 -49.30 -17.50
C THR A 323 36.70 -50.33 -16.50
N ALA A 324 37.07 -51.61 -16.65
CA ALA A 324 36.74 -52.67 -15.70
C ALA A 324 37.92 -52.88 -14.73
N GLN A 325 37.63 -53.29 -13.49
CA GLN A 325 38.66 -53.58 -12.50
C GLN A 325 39.54 -54.77 -12.90
N THR A 326 38.95 -55.80 -13.53
CA THR A 326 39.67 -57.00 -13.97
C THR A 326 40.79 -56.73 -14.97
N ASP A 327 40.69 -55.62 -15.70
CA ASP A 327 41.66 -55.22 -16.73
C ASP A 327 42.61 -54.12 -16.20
N ALA A 328 42.48 -53.76 -14.92
CA ALA A 328 43.18 -52.63 -14.35
C ALA A 328 44.65 -52.98 -14.06
N LYS A 329 45.56 -52.06 -14.39
CA LYS A 329 46.99 -52.23 -14.09
C LYS A 329 47.28 -52.25 -12.60
N ASN A 330 46.45 -51.55 -11.82
CA ASN A 330 46.55 -51.48 -10.36
C ASN A 330 45.14 -51.52 -9.78
N TYR A 331 44.88 -52.40 -8.81
CA TYR A 331 43.62 -52.41 -8.06
C TYR A 331 43.76 -52.90 -6.63
N LEU A 332 42.77 -52.53 -5.82
CA LEU A 332 42.43 -53.11 -4.52
C LEU A 332 40.97 -53.56 -4.58
N ASP A 333 40.72 -54.83 -4.29
CA ASP A 333 39.38 -55.43 -4.24
C ASP A 333 38.79 -55.28 -2.83
N VAL A 334 37.47 -55.51 -2.70
CA VAL A 334 36.73 -55.39 -1.44
C VAL A 334 37.09 -56.46 -0.41
N ASP A 335 37.64 -57.59 -0.84
CA ASP A 335 38.13 -58.65 0.05
C ASP A 335 39.52 -58.35 0.63
N GLY A 336 40.15 -57.25 0.21
CA GLY A 336 41.48 -56.83 0.62
C GLY A 336 42.61 -57.31 -0.28
N SER A 337 42.34 -58.18 -1.26
CA SER A 337 43.32 -58.59 -2.28
C SER A 337 43.58 -57.47 -3.29
N GLY A 338 44.70 -57.55 -4.01
CA GLY A 338 45.02 -56.55 -5.02
C GLY A 338 46.33 -56.78 -5.73
N TRP A 339 46.60 -55.92 -6.70
CA TRP A 339 47.88 -55.90 -7.38
C TRP A 339 48.31 -54.49 -7.82
N LEU A 340 49.58 -54.38 -8.18
CA LEU A 340 50.20 -53.25 -8.84
C LEU A 340 51.01 -53.74 -10.04
N ALA A 341 51.25 -52.85 -10.99
CA ALA A 341 52.09 -53.07 -12.15
C ALA A 341 51.71 -54.35 -12.93
N ASP A 342 50.41 -54.51 -13.21
CA ASP A 342 49.88 -55.61 -14.02
C ASP A 342 50.14 -57.00 -13.40
N GLY A 343 50.04 -57.09 -12.08
CA GLY A 343 50.20 -58.35 -11.33
C GLY A 343 51.62 -58.62 -10.83
N ASN A 344 52.63 -57.84 -11.24
CA ASN A 344 54.02 -58.06 -10.83
C ASN A 344 54.24 -57.92 -9.32
N ILE A 345 53.39 -57.14 -8.64
CA ILE A 345 53.30 -57.09 -7.19
C ILE A 345 51.84 -57.39 -6.86
N SER A 346 51.56 -58.51 -6.21
CA SER A 346 50.20 -58.92 -5.88
C SER A 346 50.11 -59.42 -4.44
N TRP A 347 48.93 -59.31 -3.84
CA TRP A 347 48.67 -59.87 -2.53
C TRP A 347 47.29 -60.49 -2.45
N THR A 348 47.20 -61.56 -1.67
CA THR A 348 45.91 -62.24 -1.41
C THR A 348 45.17 -61.56 -0.26
N ALA A 349 43.88 -61.87 -0.10
CA ALA A 349 43.09 -61.42 1.05
C ALA A 349 43.67 -61.88 2.41
N ALA A 350 44.47 -62.95 2.42
CA ALA A 350 45.18 -63.43 3.60
C ALA A 350 46.51 -62.69 3.88
N GLY A 351 46.91 -61.74 3.02
CA GLY A 351 48.12 -60.94 3.20
C GLY A 351 49.41 -61.56 2.63
N LEU A 352 49.31 -62.67 1.87
CA LEU A 352 50.48 -63.24 1.18
C LEU A 352 50.90 -62.30 0.04
N LEU A 353 52.11 -61.74 0.12
CA LEU A 353 52.69 -60.89 -0.91
C LEU A 353 53.52 -61.72 -1.90
N THR A 354 53.24 -61.55 -3.18
CA THR A 354 54.00 -62.13 -4.29
C THR A 354 54.63 -61.01 -5.11
N GLN A 355 55.94 -61.10 -5.34
CA GLN A 355 56.68 -60.23 -6.25
C GLN A 355 57.32 -61.05 -7.36
N THR A 356 56.91 -60.81 -8.60
CA THR A 356 57.58 -61.35 -9.78
C THR A 356 58.80 -60.49 -10.10
N LEU A 357 59.99 -61.08 -10.03
CA LEU A 357 61.25 -60.42 -10.39
C LEU A 357 61.55 -60.66 -11.88
N ALA A 358 61.94 -59.61 -12.59
CA ALA A 358 62.57 -59.77 -13.90
C ALA A 358 63.98 -60.38 -13.75
N ASP A 359 64.55 -60.92 -14.83
CA ASP A 359 65.94 -61.41 -14.83
C ASP A 359 66.91 -60.32 -14.32
N GLY A 360 67.68 -60.65 -13.27
CA GLY A 360 68.57 -59.71 -12.58
C GLY A 360 67.88 -58.80 -11.54
N GLY A 361 66.60 -59.01 -11.24
CA GLY A 361 65.88 -58.36 -10.15
C GLY A 361 66.41 -58.78 -8.78
N SER A 362 66.29 -57.88 -7.79
CA SER A 362 66.74 -58.14 -6.42
C SER A 362 65.67 -57.73 -5.42
N ILE A 363 65.60 -58.46 -4.30
CA ILE A 363 64.81 -58.09 -3.13
C ILE A 363 65.78 -57.41 -2.17
N THR A 364 65.51 -56.15 -1.83
CA THR A 364 66.29 -55.40 -0.84
C THR A 364 65.60 -55.53 0.51
N LEU A 365 66.35 -55.95 1.52
CA LEU A 365 65.85 -56.20 2.88
C LEU A 365 66.66 -55.35 3.86
N ASP A 366 65.98 -54.81 4.87
CA ASP A 366 66.65 -54.00 5.89
C ASP A 366 67.57 -54.88 6.76
N ALA A 367 68.72 -54.32 7.15
CA ALA A 367 69.68 -55.02 8.00
C ALA A 367 69.06 -55.31 9.38
N GLY A 368 68.87 -56.59 9.70
CA GLY A 368 68.24 -57.05 10.94
C GLY A 368 66.76 -57.38 10.82
N ALA A 369 66.18 -57.36 9.62
CA ALA A 369 64.89 -58.00 9.36
C ALA A 369 65.02 -59.52 9.48
N ASP A 370 64.06 -60.14 10.17
CA ASP A 370 63.91 -61.60 10.17
C ASP A 370 63.28 -62.03 8.84
N ILE A 371 63.87 -63.05 8.20
CA ILE A 371 63.40 -63.57 6.92
C ILE A 371 63.20 -65.07 7.08
N THR A 372 61.97 -65.51 6.85
CA THR A 372 61.65 -66.93 6.72
C THR A 372 61.59 -67.25 5.23
N LEU A 373 62.52 -68.08 4.77
CA LEU A 373 62.55 -68.58 3.38
C LEU A 373 61.94 -69.97 3.38
N GLU A 374 60.70 -70.08 2.89
CA GLU A 374 60.03 -71.36 2.70
C GLU A 374 60.17 -71.78 1.23
N GLY A 375 60.72 -72.97 1.00
CA GLY A 375 60.70 -73.61 -0.31
C GLY A 375 59.52 -74.58 -0.37
N ASP A 376 58.55 -74.31 -1.24
CA ASP A 376 57.45 -75.23 -1.53
C ASP A 376 57.75 -76.01 -2.82
N ASP A 377 57.61 -77.34 -2.76
CA ASP A 377 57.99 -78.28 -3.80
C ASP A 377 56.75 -78.73 -4.58
N ALA A 378 56.33 -77.90 -5.54
CA ALA A 378 55.21 -78.26 -6.41
C ALA A 378 55.62 -79.13 -7.62
N ILE A 379 56.93 -79.22 -7.95
CA ILE A 379 57.40 -79.88 -9.18
C ILE A 379 58.77 -80.54 -9.03
N GLY A 380 59.02 -81.36 -8.00
CA GLY A 380 60.06 -82.41 -7.95
C GLY A 380 61.53 -82.02 -8.22
N ASP A 381 61.83 -80.75 -8.49
CA ASP A 381 63.10 -80.23 -8.95
C ASP A 381 63.65 -79.25 -7.89
N LYS A 382 64.73 -79.69 -7.26
CA LYS A 382 65.33 -79.05 -6.08
C LYS A 382 66.03 -77.76 -6.47
N GLY A 383 65.43 -76.61 -6.10
CA GLY A 383 66.09 -75.32 -6.13
C GLY A 383 66.75 -74.98 -4.79
N ILE A 384 68.08 -74.96 -4.73
CA ILE A 384 68.84 -74.47 -3.57
C ILE A 384 69.11 -72.97 -3.77
N ILE A 385 68.69 -72.11 -2.83
CA ILE A 385 69.07 -70.69 -2.81
C ILE A 385 70.41 -70.58 -2.06
N GLN A 386 71.47 -70.20 -2.76
CA GLN A 386 72.81 -70.01 -2.19
C GLN A 386 73.22 -68.53 -2.26
N PHE A 387 73.26 -67.87 -1.12
CA PHE A 387 73.92 -66.57 -0.98
C PHE A 387 75.41 -66.81 -0.73
N GLY A 388 76.25 -66.08 -1.48
CA GLY A 388 77.66 -66.36 -1.68
C GLY A 388 78.63 -66.24 -0.50
N ASP A 389 78.25 -66.60 0.73
CA ASP A 389 79.24 -66.93 1.78
C ASP A 389 78.74 -67.84 2.94
N ASP A 390 77.43 -68.15 3.12
CA ASP A 390 76.99 -69.17 4.13
C ASP A 390 75.47 -69.49 4.10
N VAL A 391 74.88 -69.80 2.95
CA VAL A 391 73.49 -70.33 2.92
C VAL A 391 73.44 -71.62 2.09
N ARG A 392 73.11 -72.74 2.74
CA ARG A 392 72.82 -74.03 2.11
C ARG A 392 71.44 -74.49 2.55
N MET A 393 70.46 -74.50 1.65
CA MET A 393 69.14 -75.06 1.88
C MET A 393 69.04 -76.44 1.25
N GLY A 394 68.67 -77.46 2.03
CA GLY A 394 68.40 -78.81 1.52
C GLY A 394 66.98 -79.21 1.90
N ALA A 395 66.10 -79.40 0.91
CA ALA A 395 64.77 -79.97 1.14
C ALA A 395 64.90 -81.50 1.27
N ILE A 396 64.70 -82.00 2.48
CA ILE A 396 64.42 -83.41 2.76
C ILE A 396 62.94 -83.47 3.08
N ASP A 397 62.25 -84.45 2.50
CA ASP A 397 60.81 -84.71 2.52
C ASP A 397 60.08 -84.11 3.76
N SER A 398 59.06 -83.30 3.48
CA SER A 398 58.22 -82.50 4.40
C SER A 398 58.92 -81.34 5.16
N THR A 399 58.75 -80.13 4.59
CA THR A 399 58.87 -78.79 5.22
C THR A 399 60.08 -78.53 6.13
N PRO A 400 61.25 -78.14 5.58
CA PRO A 400 62.33 -77.59 6.39
C PRO A 400 62.01 -76.15 6.83
N PHE A 401 61.74 -75.96 8.12
CA PHE A 401 61.66 -74.63 8.74
C PHE A 401 63.03 -74.21 9.29
N PHE A 402 63.55 -73.05 8.87
CA PHE A 402 64.73 -72.43 9.49
C PHE A 402 64.51 -70.92 9.65
N ASP A 403 64.60 -70.42 10.89
CA ASP A 403 64.69 -68.98 11.18
C ASP A 403 66.13 -68.51 10.92
N TYR A 404 66.31 -67.54 10.01
CA TYR A 404 67.61 -66.95 9.75
C TYR A 404 67.69 -65.49 10.23
N TYR A 405 68.77 -65.19 10.95
CA TYR A 405 69.13 -63.83 11.36
C TYR A 405 70.18 -63.29 10.38
N VAL A 406 69.81 -62.35 9.51
CA VAL A 406 70.79 -61.74 8.59
C VAL A 406 71.85 -60.99 9.40
N ARG A 407 73.12 -61.38 9.26
CA ARG A 407 74.25 -60.70 9.95
C ARG A 407 74.19 -59.19 9.66
N ARG A 408 74.45 -58.36 10.68
CA ARG A 408 74.34 -56.88 10.71
C ARG A 408 75.22 -56.08 9.72
N ARG A 409 75.68 -56.66 8.60
CA ARG A 409 76.54 -55.99 7.61
C ARG A 409 75.76 -55.74 6.31
N PRO A 410 75.54 -54.47 5.93
CA PRO A 410 74.97 -54.12 4.62
C PRO A 410 75.88 -54.60 3.47
N GLY A 411 75.30 -55.16 2.41
CA GLY A 411 76.02 -55.61 1.21
C GLY A 411 75.10 -56.21 0.15
N PHE A 412 75.54 -56.24 -1.11
CA PHE A 412 74.88 -56.97 -2.19
C PHE A 412 75.32 -58.44 -2.16
N TYR A 413 74.37 -59.37 -2.15
CA TYR A 413 74.64 -60.81 -2.20
C TYR A 413 74.06 -61.38 -3.49
N GLU A 414 74.93 -61.89 -4.38
CA GLU A 414 74.53 -62.48 -5.66
C GLU A 414 74.01 -63.91 -5.43
N CYS A 415 72.83 -64.24 -5.99
CA CYS A 415 72.31 -65.60 -5.99
C CYS A 415 72.91 -66.34 -7.20
N ILE A 416 73.90 -67.19 -6.96
CA ILE A 416 74.65 -67.87 -8.01
C ILE A 416 73.97 -69.21 -8.29
N LEU A 417 73.12 -69.25 -9.33
CA LEU A 417 72.75 -70.45 -10.09
C LEU A 417 71.90 -71.52 -9.35
N ILE A 418 70.64 -71.69 -9.76
CA ILE A 418 69.81 -72.85 -9.37
C ILE A 418 70.28 -74.08 -10.19
N ARG A 419 71.05 -74.99 -9.61
CA ARG A 419 71.26 -76.35 -10.17
C ARG A 419 70.89 -77.40 -9.14
N CYS A 420 70.05 -78.36 -9.55
CA CYS A 420 69.74 -79.55 -8.76
C CYS A 420 71.02 -80.37 -8.56
N TRP A 421 71.44 -80.55 -7.30
CA TRP A 421 72.65 -81.29 -6.91
C TRP A 421 72.35 -82.64 -6.26
N HIS A 422 71.09 -83.05 -6.20
CA HIS A 422 70.69 -84.39 -5.79
C HIS A 422 70.18 -85.16 -7.02
N CYS A 423 70.70 -86.37 -7.26
CA CYS A 423 70.05 -87.32 -8.16
C CYS A 423 68.61 -87.55 -7.67
N CYS A 424 67.63 -87.09 -8.44
CA CYS A 424 66.24 -87.49 -8.30
C CYS A 424 66.03 -88.63 -9.32
N ASP A 425 66.35 -89.86 -8.93
CA ASP A 425 65.92 -91.05 -9.68
C ASP A 425 64.55 -91.47 -9.14
N TYR A 426 63.51 -91.13 -9.90
CA TYR A 426 62.28 -91.89 -10.28
C TYR A 426 61.06 -91.00 -10.47
#